data_AF-A0A5K1HDE8-F1
#
_entry.id   AF-A0A5K1HDE8-F1
#
_cell.length_a   1.000
_cell.length_b   1.000
_cell.length_c   1.000
_cell.angle_alpha   90.00
_cell.angle_beta   90.00
_cell.angle_gamma   90.00
#
_symmetry.space_group_name_H-M   'P 1'
#
loop_
_entity.id
_entity.type
_entity.pdbx_description
1 polymer ?
#
loop_
_entity_poly.entity_id
_entity_poly.type
_entity_poly.pdbx_seq_one_letter_code
_entity_poly.pdbx_strand_id
1 'polypeptide(L)'
;MAGLWRLSTLPVDAWKTSKQVYGPDGLQVLLGKFRANGISAFYQGGIASAMATMVGHYPWFVTNNYLEHYLPKYSYKTDFGLAILRSAGIGFVCTVASDCISNSIRVVKTFKQTAKEQLTYKQVISQIVEKDGVSGLFLRGLQTKLLTNVVQGVAFSVAWKYIQHRIEDK
;
A
#
# COMPACT_ATOMS: atom_id res chain seq x y z
N MET A 1 8.17 12.80 -3.86
CA MET A 1 6.96 13.54 -3.39
C MET A 1 5.93 12.65 -2.67
N ALA A 2 5.62 11.44 -3.16
CA ALA A 2 4.59 10.57 -2.53
C ALA A 2 4.83 10.23 -1.05
N GLY A 3 6.09 9.95 -0.64
CA GLY A 3 6.42 9.67 0.76
C GLY A 3 6.23 10.88 1.69
N LEU A 4 6.54 12.10 1.21
CA LEU A 4 6.34 13.34 1.97
C LEU A 4 4.85 13.64 2.17
N TRP A 5 4.04 13.47 1.11
CA TRP A 5 2.58 13.54 1.22
C TRP A 5 2.04 12.53 2.24
N ARG A 6 2.61 11.32 2.26
CA ARG A 6 2.25 10.31 3.26
C ARG A 6 2.56 10.78 4.68
N LEU A 7 3.69 11.43 4.91
CA LEU A 7 4.04 11.98 6.23
C LEU A 7 3.02 13.03 6.70
N SER A 8 2.61 13.95 5.82
CA SER A 8 1.62 14.98 6.15
C SER A 8 0.25 14.41 6.54
N THR A 9 -0.12 13.26 5.98
CA THR A 9 -1.42 12.60 6.25
C THR A 9 -1.37 11.58 7.40
N LEU A 10 -0.21 11.36 8.03
CA LEU A 10 -0.05 10.40 9.12
C LEU A 10 -0.96 10.62 10.33
N PRO A 11 -1.25 11.86 10.79
CA PRO A 11 -2.15 12.05 11.91
C PRO A 11 -3.56 11.49 11.65
N VAL A 12 -4.07 11.66 10.42
CA VAL A 12 -5.35 11.10 10.00
C VAL A 12 -5.27 9.58 9.89
N ASP A 13 -4.16 9.06 9.36
CA ASP A 13 -3.90 7.61 9.28
C ASP A 13 -3.83 6.96 10.67
N ALA A 14 -3.19 7.63 11.64
CA ALA A 14 -3.05 7.16 13.01
C ALA A 14 -4.42 7.06 13.70
N TRP A 15 -5.29 8.06 13.51
CA TRP A 15 -6.69 7.97 13.96
C TRP A 15 -7.41 6.80 13.31
N LYS A 16 -7.44 6.73 11.97
CA LYS A 16 -8.13 5.65 11.26
C LYS A 16 -7.66 4.27 11.72
N THR A 17 -6.35 4.06 11.81
CA THR A 17 -5.74 2.80 12.23
C THR A 17 -6.09 2.47 13.68
N SER A 18 -6.06 3.47 14.58
CA SER A 18 -6.45 3.25 15.97
C SER A 18 -7.92 2.81 16.08
N LYS A 19 -8.83 3.43 15.32
CA LYS A 19 -10.25 3.03 15.27
C LYS A 19 -10.45 1.63 14.66
N GLN A 20 -9.66 1.28 13.64
CA GLN A 20 -9.73 -0.04 13.00
C GLN A 20 -9.28 -1.17 13.95
N VAL A 21 -8.32 -0.92 14.85
CA VAL A 21 -7.77 -1.92 15.76
C VAL A 21 -8.53 -1.98 17.09
N TYR A 22 -8.85 -0.83 17.67
CA TYR A 22 -9.44 -0.73 19.01
C TYR A 22 -10.94 -0.40 19.00
N GLY A 23 -11.55 -0.30 17.81
CA GLY A 23 -12.98 -0.03 17.67
C GLY A 23 -13.38 1.34 18.24
N PRO A 24 -14.45 1.43 19.05
CA PRO A 24 -14.93 2.68 19.65
C PRO A 24 -13.87 3.40 20.49
N ASP A 25 -13.00 2.64 21.15
CA ASP A 25 -12.00 3.18 22.09
C ASP A 25 -10.73 3.70 21.38
N GLY A 26 -10.65 3.58 20.06
CA GLY A 26 -9.46 3.97 19.29
C GLY A 26 -9.04 5.42 19.48
N LEU A 27 -9.99 6.35 19.68
CA LEU A 27 -9.66 7.75 19.97
C LEU A 27 -9.06 7.91 21.37
N GLN A 28 -9.62 7.23 22.38
CA GLN A 28 -9.09 7.28 23.75
C GLN A 28 -7.68 6.71 23.82
N VAL A 29 -7.43 5.59 23.13
CA VAL A 29 -6.09 4.97 23.05
C VAL A 29 -5.09 5.91 22.38
N LEU A 30 -5.47 6.57 21.27
CA LEU A 30 -4.58 7.51 20.58
C LEU A 30 -4.29 8.75 21.43
N LEU A 31 -5.30 9.29 22.12
CA LEU A 31 -5.13 10.41 23.04
C LEU A 31 -4.27 10.03 24.25
N GLY A 32 -4.38 8.79 24.75
CA GLY A 32 -3.49 8.25 25.78
C GLY A 32 -2.03 8.24 25.31
N LYS A 33 -1.78 7.76 24.08
CA LYS A 33 -0.43 7.79 23.47
C LYS A 33 0.09 9.22 23.29
N PHE A 34 -0.77 10.15 22.90
CA PHE A 34 -0.42 11.57 22.78
C PHE A 34 -0.07 12.19 24.13
N ARG A 35 -0.83 11.91 25.19
CA ARG A 35 -0.52 12.39 26.56
C ARG A 35 0.83 11.88 27.05
N ALA A 36 1.19 10.65 26.71
CA ALA A 36 2.46 10.05 27.13
C ALA A 36 3.67 10.52 26.29
N ASN A 37 3.50 10.74 24.98
CA ASN A 37 4.63 10.93 24.05
C ASN A 37 4.57 12.21 23.19
N GLY A 38 3.56 13.05 23.40
CA GLY A 38 3.31 14.25 22.61
C GLY A 38 3.00 13.97 21.14
N ILE A 39 3.31 14.94 20.28
CA ILE A 39 3.02 14.91 18.84
C ILE A 39 3.63 13.69 18.13
N SER A 40 4.74 13.17 18.65
CA SER A 40 5.42 11.99 18.08
C SER A 40 4.52 10.75 18.00
N ALA A 41 3.49 10.66 18.85
CA ALA A 41 2.52 9.56 18.87
C ALA A 41 1.78 9.40 17.52
N PHE A 42 1.52 10.49 16.81
CA PHE A 42 0.85 10.46 15.50
C PHE A 42 1.76 10.00 14.36
N TYR A 43 3.07 10.00 14.57
CA TYR A 43 4.09 9.68 13.57
C TYR A 43 4.78 8.34 13.85
N GLN A 44 4.26 7.55 14.79
CA GLN A 44 4.76 6.21 15.07
C GLN A 44 4.69 5.35 13.78
N GLY A 45 5.84 4.85 13.31
CA GLY A 45 5.94 4.11 12.05
C GLY A 45 5.87 4.98 10.78
N GLY A 46 5.99 6.31 10.91
CA GLY A 46 5.86 7.25 9.80
C GLY A 46 6.89 7.06 8.69
N ILE A 47 8.16 6.82 9.03
CA ILE A 47 9.21 6.54 8.04
C ILE A 47 8.91 5.25 7.28
N ALA A 48 8.53 4.16 7.97
CA ALA A 48 8.12 2.93 7.31
C ALA A 48 6.86 3.12 6.44
N SER A 49 5.93 4.00 6.83
CA SER A 49 4.77 4.37 6.01
C SER A 49 5.18 5.09 4.74
N ALA A 50 6.05 6.10 4.83
CA ALA A 50 6.57 6.82 3.68
C ALA A 50 7.36 5.92 2.72
N MET A 51 8.21 5.04 3.27
CA MET A 51 8.98 4.05 2.51
C MET A 51 8.08 3.03 1.84
N ALA A 52 7.07 2.49 2.54
CA ALA A 52 6.12 1.55 1.96
C ALA A 52 5.35 2.17 0.79
N THR A 53 4.98 3.45 0.89
CA THR A 53 4.34 4.19 -0.21
C THR A 53 5.30 4.34 -1.39
N MET A 54 6.53 4.77 -1.16
CA MET A 54 7.53 4.94 -2.22
C MET A 54 7.85 3.62 -2.94
N VAL A 55 8.14 2.57 -2.17
CA VAL A 55 8.52 1.23 -2.65
C VAL A 55 7.32 0.47 -3.23
N GLY A 56 6.09 0.85 -2.91
CA GLY A 56 4.90 0.33 -3.62
C GLY A 56 4.70 1.01 -4.97
N HIS A 57 4.75 2.35 -5.01
CA HIS A 57 4.47 3.08 -6.26
C HIS A 57 5.53 2.86 -7.33
N TYR A 58 6.81 2.86 -6.96
CA TYR A 58 7.88 2.81 -7.95
C TYR A 58 7.84 1.52 -8.81
N PRO A 59 7.81 0.30 -8.23
CA PRO A 59 7.67 -0.92 -9.02
C PRO A 59 6.37 -0.98 -9.81
N TRP A 60 5.27 -0.46 -9.26
CA TRP A 60 3.99 -0.42 -9.98
C TRP A 60 4.12 0.37 -11.30
N PHE A 61 4.68 1.59 -11.24
CA PHE A 61 4.86 2.42 -12.44
C PHE A 61 5.88 1.85 -13.42
N VAL A 62 6.98 1.30 -12.93
CA VAL A 62 7.98 0.64 -13.79
C VAL A 62 7.35 -0.53 -14.54
N THR A 63 6.59 -1.37 -13.83
CA THR A 63 5.90 -2.53 -14.42
C THR A 63 4.84 -2.09 -15.42
N ASN A 64 4.07 -1.05 -15.07
CA ASN A 64 3.04 -0.50 -15.93
C ASN A 64 3.62 0.04 -17.24
N ASN A 65 4.68 0.85 -17.14
CA ASN A 65 5.33 1.44 -18.32
C ASN A 65 5.99 0.37 -19.19
N TYR A 66 6.63 -0.63 -18.58
CA TYR A 66 7.22 -1.75 -19.29
C TYR A 66 6.15 -2.54 -20.07
N LEU A 67 5.09 -2.98 -19.39
CA LEU A 67 4.02 -3.74 -20.04
C LEU A 67 3.25 -2.91 -21.06
N GLU A 68 3.07 -1.61 -20.81
CA GLU A 68 2.43 -0.72 -21.79
C GLU A 68 3.23 -0.57 -23.08
N HIS A 69 4.57 -0.62 -22.99
CA HIS A 69 5.46 -0.50 -24.13
C HIS A 69 5.51 -1.78 -24.96
N TYR A 70 5.60 -2.95 -24.32
CA TYR A 70 5.80 -4.22 -25.01
C TYR A 70 4.49 -4.94 -25.40
N LEU A 71 3.38 -4.70 -24.71
CA LEU A 71 2.12 -5.36 -25.06
C LEU A 71 1.41 -4.64 -26.22
N PRO A 72 0.87 -5.39 -27.20
CA PRO A 72 0.14 -4.83 -28.33
C PRO A 72 -1.00 -3.94 -27.84
N LYS A 73 -1.18 -2.80 -28.50
CA LYS A 73 -2.23 -1.83 -28.15
C LYS A 73 -3.50 -2.21 -28.91
N TYR A 74 -4.62 -2.23 -28.20
CA TYR A 74 -5.95 -2.46 -28.77
C TYR A 74 -6.77 -1.19 -28.69
N SER A 75 -7.56 -0.92 -29.73
CA SER A 75 -8.44 0.24 -29.75
C SER A 75 -9.68 -0.04 -28.90
N TYR A 76 -10.03 0.90 -28.04
CA TYR A 76 -11.25 0.84 -27.24
C TYR A 76 -12.54 1.01 -28.09
N LYS A 77 -12.42 1.44 -29.35
CA LYS A 77 -13.54 1.58 -30.30
C LYS A 77 -13.84 0.29 -31.06
N THR A 78 -12.80 -0.40 -31.54
CA THR A 78 -12.94 -1.60 -32.39
C THR A 78 -12.80 -2.89 -31.59
N ASP A 79 -11.88 -2.92 -30.62
CA ASP A 79 -11.45 -4.12 -29.91
C ASP A 79 -11.64 -3.96 -28.40
N PHE A 80 -12.80 -3.47 -27.99
CA PHE A 80 -13.09 -3.09 -26.61
C PHE A 80 -12.76 -4.19 -25.60
N GLY A 81 -13.16 -5.44 -25.88
CA GLY A 81 -12.88 -6.57 -24.99
C GLY A 81 -11.38 -6.83 -24.78
N LEU A 82 -10.58 -6.77 -25.86
CA LEU A 82 -9.13 -6.97 -25.81
C LEU A 82 -8.43 -5.79 -25.12
N ALA A 83 -8.91 -4.56 -25.34
CA ALA A 83 -8.41 -3.36 -24.65
C ALA A 83 -8.65 -3.41 -23.14
N ILE A 84 -9.84 -3.86 -22.71
CA ILE A 84 -10.16 -4.06 -21.29
C ILE A 84 -9.32 -5.18 -20.69
N LEU A 85 -9.23 -6.34 -21.36
CA LEU A 85 -8.46 -7.49 -20.89
C LEU A 85 -6.97 -7.14 -20.72
N ARG A 86 -6.39 -6.42 -21.68
CA ARG A 86 -5.02 -5.91 -21.60
C ARG A 86 -4.83 -5.00 -20.38
N SER A 87 -5.68 -4.00 -20.22
CA SER A 87 -5.57 -3.05 -19.10
C SER A 87 -5.77 -3.72 -17.74
N ALA A 88 -6.66 -4.71 -17.66
CA ALA A 88 -6.83 -5.55 -16.49
C ALA A 88 -5.58 -6.39 -16.21
N GLY A 89 -5.02 -7.06 -17.22
CA GLY A 89 -3.80 -7.85 -17.10
C GLY A 89 -2.59 -7.03 -16.64
N ILE A 90 -2.42 -5.83 -17.19
CA ILE A 90 -1.38 -4.90 -16.74
C ILE A 90 -1.61 -4.51 -15.27
N GLY A 91 -2.82 -4.09 -14.92
CA GLY A 91 -3.16 -3.72 -13.54
C GLY A 91 -2.92 -4.84 -12.54
N PHE A 92 -3.23 -6.09 -12.92
CA PHE A 92 -2.95 -7.29 -12.14
C PHE A 92 -1.44 -7.43 -11.87
N VAL A 93 -0.61 -7.47 -12.92
CA VAL A 93 0.84 -7.72 -12.79
C VAL A 93 1.53 -6.58 -12.02
N CYS A 94 1.17 -5.33 -12.30
CA CYS A 94 1.68 -4.17 -11.57
C CYS A 94 1.38 -4.24 -10.08
N THR A 95 0.18 -4.70 -9.72
CA THR A 95 -0.23 -4.83 -8.33
C THR A 95 0.51 -5.96 -7.63
N VAL A 96 0.63 -7.13 -8.26
CA VAL A 96 1.38 -8.27 -7.71
C VAL A 96 2.84 -7.89 -7.49
N ALA A 97 3.50 -7.28 -8.48
CA ALA A 97 4.89 -6.86 -8.36
C ALA A 97 5.10 -5.84 -7.22
N SER A 98 4.26 -4.81 -7.14
CA SER A 98 4.30 -3.82 -6.08
C SER A 98 4.09 -4.42 -4.70
N ASP A 99 3.10 -5.32 -4.55
CA ASP A 99 2.79 -5.91 -3.26
C ASP A 99 3.87 -6.87 -2.77
N CYS A 100 4.43 -7.70 -3.64
CA CYS A 100 5.55 -8.58 -3.30
C CYS A 100 6.77 -7.77 -2.80
N ILE A 101 7.12 -6.68 -3.47
CA ILE A 101 8.29 -5.87 -3.12
C ILE A 101 8.05 -5.02 -1.87
N SER A 102 6.84 -4.47 -1.71
CA SER A 102 6.52 -3.57 -0.60
C SER A 102 6.03 -4.28 0.68
N ASN A 103 5.72 -5.58 0.63
CA ASN A 103 5.07 -6.27 1.75
C ASN A 103 5.91 -6.24 3.02
N SER A 104 7.22 -6.46 2.94
CA SER A 104 8.10 -6.48 4.11
C SER A 104 8.08 -5.18 4.90
N ILE A 105 8.14 -4.06 4.18
CA ILE A 105 8.06 -2.72 4.77
C ILE A 105 6.68 -2.49 5.37
N ARG A 106 5.61 -2.96 4.70
CA ARG A 106 4.24 -2.85 5.21
C ARG A 106 4.04 -3.67 6.49
N VAL A 107 4.62 -4.87 6.58
CA VAL A 107 4.57 -5.70 7.80
C VAL A 107 5.24 -4.96 8.96
N VAL A 108 6.47 -4.45 8.75
CA VAL A 108 7.20 -3.66 9.76
C VAL A 108 6.43 -2.40 10.16
N LYS A 109 5.87 -1.67 9.19
CA LYS A 109 5.03 -0.49 9.42
C LYS A 109 3.85 -0.83 10.34
N THR A 110 3.03 -1.82 9.94
CA THR A 110 1.81 -2.17 10.68
C THR A 110 2.15 -2.62 12.09
N PHE A 111 3.15 -3.50 12.26
CA PHE A 111 3.57 -3.96 13.59
C PHE A 111 3.99 -2.79 14.48
N LYS A 112 4.79 -1.86 13.95
CA LYS A 112 5.23 -0.66 14.69
C LYS A 112 4.08 0.28 15.03
N GLN A 113 3.10 0.46 14.14
CA GLN A 113 1.94 1.33 14.35
C GLN A 113 0.97 0.76 15.40
N THR A 114 0.78 -0.56 15.42
CA THR A 114 -0.15 -1.22 16.34
C THR A 114 0.47 -1.57 17.69
N ALA A 115 1.81 -1.56 17.80
CA ALA A 115 2.50 -1.80 19.07
C ALA A 115 2.01 -0.84 20.17
N LYS A 116 1.79 -1.38 21.37
CA LYS A 116 1.41 -0.60 22.56
C LYS A 116 2.57 0.28 23.02
N GLU A 117 3.79 -0.26 22.95
CA GLU A 117 5.03 0.42 23.31
C GLU A 117 5.71 1.07 22.08
N GLN A 118 6.58 2.05 22.34
CA GLN A 118 7.41 2.66 21.30
C GLN A 118 8.60 1.77 20.96
N LEU A 119 8.40 0.86 20.01
CA LEU A 119 9.47 -0.02 19.54
C LEU A 119 10.34 0.66 18.47
N THR A 120 11.65 0.48 18.57
CA THR A 120 12.60 0.78 17.49
C THR A 120 12.40 -0.17 16.31
N TYR A 121 12.88 0.18 15.11
CA TYR A 121 12.74 -0.70 13.95
C TYR A 121 13.48 -2.03 14.13
N LYS A 122 14.65 -2.02 14.81
CA LYS A 122 15.39 -3.24 15.13
C LYS A 122 14.58 -4.17 16.05
N GLN A 123 13.96 -3.62 17.09
CA GLN A 123 13.10 -4.39 17.99
C GLN A 123 11.88 -4.97 17.28
N VAL A 124 11.25 -4.20 16.39
CA VAL A 124 10.12 -4.69 15.58
C VAL A 124 10.54 -5.87 14.71
N ILE A 125 11.66 -5.75 14.00
CA ILE A 125 12.17 -6.84 13.15
C ILE A 125 12.52 -8.06 14.01
N SER A 126 13.22 -7.89 15.13
CA SER A 126 13.55 -9.00 16.05
C SER A 126 12.30 -9.74 16.51
N GLN A 127 11.28 -9.00 16.99
CA GLN A 127 10.05 -9.61 17.47
C GLN A 127 9.25 -10.33 16.37
N ILE A 128 9.28 -9.84 15.12
CA ILE A 128 8.66 -10.53 13.99
C ILE A 128 9.42 -11.82 13.69
N VAL A 129 10.74 -11.76 13.61
CA VAL A 129 11.58 -12.92 13.27
C VAL A 129 11.53 -13.98 14.37
N GLU A 130 11.50 -13.60 15.64
CA GLU A 130 11.36 -14.52 16.77
C GLU A 130 10.02 -15.25 16.77
N LYS A 131 8.93 -14.59 16.38
CA LYS A 131 7.58 -15.17 16.38
C LYS A 131 7.23 -15.95 15.12
N ASP A 132 7.53 -15.37 13.96
CA ASP A 132 7.02 -15.83 12.66
C ASP A 132 8.16 -16.19 11.68
N GLY A 133 9.42 -16.14 12.14
CA GLY A 133 10.60 -16.35 11.31
C GLY A 133 10.83 -15.24 10.28
N VAL A 134 11.83 -15.43 9.43
CA VAL A 134 12.11 -14.53 8.29
C VAL A 134 10.94 -14.54 7.29
N SER A 135 10.24 -15.67 7.16
CA SER A 135 9.00 -15.79 6.39
C SER A 135 7.93 -14.81 6.85
N GLY A 136 7.82 -14.55 8.15
CA GLY A 136 6.88 -13.58 8.71
C GLY A 136 7.13 -12.16 8.24
N LEU A 137 8.37 -11.80 7.92
CA LEU A 137 8.70 -10.49 7.38
C LEU A 137 8.13 -10.33 5.96
N PHE A 138 8.23 -11.35 5.11
CA PHE A 138 7.92 -11.23 3.68
C PHE A 138 6.54 -11.74 3.28
N LEU A 139 5.98 -12.73 3.98
CA LEU A 139 4.77 -13.44 3.55
C LEU A 139 3.55 -13.10 4.40
N ARG A 140 3.73 -12.51 5.58
CA ARG A 140 2.62 -12.23 6.51
C ARG A 140 1.59 -11.32 5.87
N GLY A 141 0.35 -11.81 5.79
CA GLY A 141 -0.79 -11.11 5.21
C GLY A 141 -0.69 -10.83 3.72
N LEU A 142 0.29 -11.42 3.00
CA LEU A 142 0.50 -11.17 1.57
C LEU A 142 -0.67 -11.69 0.74
N GLN A 143 -1.15 -12.91 0.99
CA GLN A 143 -2.24 -13.53 0.24
C GLN A 143 -3.52 -12.67 0.28
N THR A 144 -3.94 -12.25 1.48
CA THR A 144 -5.12 -11.40 1.65
C THR A 144 -4.94 -10.05 0.97
N LYS A 145 -3.76 -9.44 1.08
CA LYS A 145 -3.45 -8.18 0.39
C LYS A 145 -3.50 -8.33 -1.12
N LEU A 146 -2.90 -9.37 -1.67
CA LEU A 146 -2.92 -9.63 -3.11
C LEU A 146 -4.36 -9.76 -3.60
N LEU A 147 -5.20 -10.54 -2.93
CA LEU A 147 -6.61 -10.69 -3.31
C LEU A 147 -7.35 -9.34 -3.33
N THR A 148 -7.22 -8.53 -2.28
CA THR A 148 -7.94 -7.25 -2.20
C THR A 148 -7.37 -6.19 -3.14
N ASN A 149 -6.04 -6.09 -3.21
CA ASN A 149 -5.37 -5.05 -3.97
C ASN A 149 -5.43 -5.34 -5.46
N VAL A 150 -5.36 -6.61 -5.89
CA VAL A 150 -5.46 -6.97 -7.32
C VAL A 150 -6.80 -6.51 -7.88
N VAL A 151 -7.89 -6.76 -7.17
CA VAL A 151 -9.22 -6.29 -7.60
C VAL A 151 -9.22 -4.77 -7.73
N GLN A 152 -8.69 -4.06 -6.73
CA GLN A 152 -8.58 -2.60 -6.78
C GLN A 152 -7.69 -2.11 -7.93
N GLY A 153 -6.54 -2.76 -8.17
CA GLY A 153 -5.56 -2.37 -9.17
C GLY A 153 -6.02 -2.66 -10.60
N VAL A 154 -6.72 -3.77 -10.81
CA VAL A 154 -7.41 -4.09 -12.07
C VAL A 154 -8.49 -3.06 -12.36
N ALA A 155 -9.38 -2.80 -11.40
CA ALA A 155 -10.46 -1.82 -11.56
C ALA A 155 -9.90 -0.42 -11.86
N PHE A 156 -8.86 -0.01 -11.13
CA PHE A 156 -8.17 1.26 -11.36
C PHE A 156 -7.57 1.33 -12.77
N SER A 157 -6.85 0.31 -13.21
CA SER A 157 -6.16 0.33 -14.52
C SER A 157 -7.14 0.36 -15.68
N VAL A 158 -8.23 -0.42 -15.58
CA VAL A 158 -9.31 -0.43 -16.58
C VAL A 158 -10.02 0.92 -16.62
N ALA A 159 -10.45 1.44 -15.46
CA ALA A 159 -11.16 2.71 -15.38
C ALA A 159 -10.29 3.88 -15.87
N TRP A 160 -9.03 3.94 -15.44
CA TRP A 160 -8.10 4.99 -15.83
C TRP A 160 -7.86 5.00 -17.34
N LYS A 161 -7.59 3.83 -17.95
CA LYS A 161 -7.36 3.75 -19.39
C LYS A 161 -8.60 4.06 -20.22
N TYR A 162 -9.78 3.66 -19.74
CA TYR A 162 -11.04 4.03 -20.38
C TYR A 162 -11.29 5.55 -20.32
N ILE A 163 -11.11 6.17 -19.15
CA ILE A 163 -11.26 7.61 -18.97
C ILE A 163 -10.23 8.37 -19.83
N GLN A 164 -8.98 7.93 -19.81
CA GLN A 164 -7.90 8.51 -20.62
C GLN A 164 -8.29 8.50 -22.10
N HIS A 165 -8.73 7.36 -22.63
CA HIS A 165 -9.19 7.25 -24.00
C HIS A 165 -10.35 8.22 -24.30
N ARG A 166 -11.34 8.33 -23.42
CA ARG A 166 -12.47 9.26 -23.57
C ARG A 166 -12.08 10.74 -23.56
N ILE A 167 -11.00 11.09 -22.87
CA ILE A 167 -10.47 12.45 -22.84
C ILE A 167 -9.69 12.75 -24.12
N GLU A 168 -8.88 11.80 -24.60
CA GLU A 168 -8.06 11.93 -25.80
C GLU A 168 -8.87 11.84 -27.11
N ASP A 169 -10.05 11.24 -27.08
CA ASP A 169 -10.98 11.14 -28.22
C ASP A 169 -11.83 12.40 -28.46
N LYS A 170 -11.66 13.46 -27.67
CA LYS A 170 -12.26 14.79 -27.89
C LYS A 170 -11.35 15.67 -28.72
#